data_AF-F4BZQ2-F1
#
_entry.id   AF-F4BZQ2-F1
#
_cell.length_a   1.000
_cell.length_b   1.000
_cell.length_c   1.000
_cell.angle_alpha   90.00
_cell.angle_beta   90.00
_cell.angle_gamma   90.00
#
_symmetry.space_group_name_H-M   'P 1'
#
loop_
_entity.id
_entity.type
_entity.pdbx_description
1 polymer ?
#
loop_
_entity_poly.entity_id
_entity_poly.type
_entity_poly.pdbx_seq_one_letter_code
_entity_poly.pdbx_strand_id
1 'polypeptide(L)'
;MDAYSLFLVFLAIYIAILLGIGLYFSRRQRSETDFWLAGRELGPISIGLAAASAWTTASALLLATGLFLLYGIGSIWIWVFPNIAGLAIIAAISGRIKNIPALTQPELMEIRYDPMIRAPVAIAVTIMMILFSVTDFIGFKMVLGTFFGIEPIFAIAIMAVSVALYVGVGGFRAVVWTDMIQYILLAGLAAYVAHMALGLSANEGVSLIAASTMLGADWWDIFSMGGILGALVFIVALVPGWVAEQDPWQKVWAARDDRSAKRGLLLGATLLVLIYSFCLLAAIGLSVIYPRPGNEMEAEMLYLRIISDNVPGWLLGLLTIGFAAASMSCTDTFATSGASCLSRDLIQRHLWPTATVKEMLILNRILIVIMVFISALIALNVDSIMDAVIIATVIGTTSYFFPIIGGLYWKRATKWGAMAALVAGGGTQILLVSYEQFWLKAPLDSISPYLVEHGVLVGLSLSALFFVGVSLATRQAEDIRLAPFFTDIAERVFQGDLPRVDRTNPDYLKIASDIEEKLAGDRIHLRLTIEYSRAHEEAGHQLLMWKPFIEKLQERHPVWFTPTGSHVAYRLSQADMQACIKMVHGTSRQIWLNSEPRLEEGDRQRDELVIAYLEIGEVLLELGLQASPRT
;
A
#
# COMPACT_ATOMS: atom_id res chain seq x y z
N MET A 1 -15.96 -19.20 33.28
CA MET A 1 -14.96 -19.29 32.20
C MET A 1 -13.79 -18.44 32.61
N ASP A 2 -12.58 -18.95 32.50
CA ASP A 2 -11.36 -18.18 32.72
C ASP A 2 -11.18 -17.12 31.61
N ALA A 3 -10.29 -16.15 31.84
CA ALA A 3 -10.08 -15.03 30.92
C ALA A 3 -9.67 -15.50 29.52
N TYR A 4 -8.87 -16.57 29.44
CA TYR A 4 -8.44 -17.15 28.18
C TYR A 4 -9.60 -17.80 27.39
N SER A 5 -10.44 -18.61 28.03
CA SER A 5 -11.61 -19.18 27.34
C SER A 5 -12.59 -18.10 26.88
N LEU A 6 -12.76 -17.03 27.67
CA LEU A 6 -13.58 -15.87 27.26
C LEU A 6 -12.98 -15.17 26.05
N PHE A 7 -11.66 -14.95 26.04
CA PHE A 7 -10.95 -14.41 24.89
C PHE A 7 -11.17 -15.27 23.64
N LEU A 8 -11.03 -16.59 23.71
CA LEU A 8 -11.26 -17.46 22.56
C LEU A 8 -12.70 -17.38 22.02
N VAL A 9 -13.70 -17.27 22.90
CA VAL A 9 -15.09 -17.06 22.49
C VAL A 9 -15.26 -15.71 21.79
N PHE A 10 -14.73 -14.63 22.37
CA PHE A 10 -14.81 -13.32 21.75
C PHE A 10 -14.04 -13.27 20.42
N LEU A 11 -12.91 -13.97 20.33
CA LEU A 11 -12.12 -14.09 19.11
C LEU A 11 -12.90 -14.84 18.04
N ALA A 12 -13.56 -15.94 18.38
CA ALA A 12 -14.41 -16.68 17.45
C ALA A 12 -15.57 -15.83 16.93
N ILE A 13 -16.23 -15.05 17.81
CA ILE A 13 -17.30 -14.11 17.42
C ILE A 13 -16.73 -13.03 16.50
N TYR A 14 -15.60 -12.44 16.86
CA TYR A 14 -14.92 -11.42 16.09
C TYR A 14 -14.55 -11.93 14.68
N ILE A 15 -13.90 -13.09 14.56
CA ILE A 15 -13.57 -13.71 13.27
C ILE A 15 -14.83 -14.04 12.47
N ALA A 16 -15.91 -14.51 13.12
CA ALA A 16 -17.18 -14.77 12.44
C ALA A 16 -17.80 -13.50 11.84
N ILE A 17 -17.69 -12.36 12.53
CA ILE A 17 -18.14 -11.05 12.01
C ILE A 17 -17.29 -10.67 10.79
N LEU A 18 -15.96 -10.77 10.88
CA LEU A 18 -15.07 -10.45 9.75
C LEU A 18 -15.32 -11.35 8.54
N LEU A 19 -15.49 -12.66 8.77
CA LEU A 19 -15.85 -13.62 7.72
C LEU A 19 -17.20 -13.28 7.08
N GLY A 20 -18.19 -12.88 7.87
CA GLY A 20 -19.49 -12.44 7.38
C GLY A 20 -19.36 -11.23 6.44
N ILE A 21 -18.55 -10.24 6.83
CA ILE A 21 -18.25 -9.05 6.01
C ILE A 21 -17.52 -9.47 4.73
N GLY A 22 -16.50 -10.33 4.85
CA GLY A 22 -15.74 -10.85 3.71
C GLY A 22 -16.63 -11.58 2.70
N LEU A 23 -17.48 -12.49 3.17
CA LEU A 23 -18.42 -13.24 2.32
C LEU A 23 -19.44 -12.33 1.64
N TYR A 24 -19.93 -11.31 2.34
CA TYR A 24 -20.88 -10.34 1.81
C TYR A 24 -20.29 -9.56 0.62
N PHE A 25 -19.06 -9.06 0.75
CA PHE A 25 -18.40 -8.31 -0.33
C PHE A 25 -17.86 -9.22 -1.44
N SER A 26 -17.38 -10.41 -1.12
CA SER A 26 -16.89 -11.40 -2.09
C SER A 26 -17.93 -11.72 -3.16
N ARG A 27 -19.21 -11.89 -2.75
CA ARG A 27 -20.32 -12.18 -3.66
C ARG A 27 -20.66 -11.03 -4.63
N ARG A 28 -20.11 -9.84 -4.42
CA ARG A 28 -20.37 -8.64 -5.23
C ARG A 28 -19.22 -8.28 -6.18
N GLN A 29 -18.13 -9.05 -6.18
CA GLN A 29 -16.98 -8.82 -7.04
C GLN A 29 -17.24 -9.36 -8.46
N ARG A 30 -17.18 -8.49 -9.47
CA ARG A 30 -17.39 -8.88 -10.88
C ARG A 30 -16.19 -8.57 -11.79
N SER A 31 -15.23 -7.76 -11.34
CA SER A 31 -14.05 -7.37 -12.12
C SER A 31 -12.73 -7.42 -11.30
N GLU A 32 -11.59 -7.30 -11.99
CA GLU A 32 -10.28 -7.09 -11.35
C GLU A 32 -10.26 -5.80 -10.51
N THR A 33 -10.88 -4.73 -11.03
CA THR A 33 -10.95 -3.43 -10.34
C THR A 33 -11.79 -3.49 -9.07
N ASP A 34 -12.85 -4.30 -9.04
CA ASP A 34 -13.65 -4.55 -7.84
C ASP A 34 -12.83 -5.24 -6.76
N PHE A 35 -12.01 -6.22 -7.15
CA PHE A 35 -11.21 -7.01 -6.21
C PHE A 35 -10.01 -6.25 -5.66
N TRP A 36 -9.24 -5.59 -6.53
CA TRP A 36 -7.98 -4.92 -6.15
C TRP A 36 -8.16 -3.50 -5.67
N LEU A 37 -9.14 -2.76 -6.19
CA LEU A 37 -9.33 -1.34 -5.91
C LEU A 37 -10.71 -1.01 -5.35
N ALA A 38 -11.45 -2.02 -4.88
CA ALA A 38 -12.81 -1.81 -4.37
C ALA A 38 -13.69 -1.02 -5.34
N GLY A 39 -13.53 -1.26 -6.65
CA GLY A 39 -14.29 -0.59 -7.71
C GLY A 39 -13.99 0.90 -7.87
N ARG A 40 -12.96 1.43 -7.20
CA ARG A 40 -12.64 2.87 -7.14
C ARG A 40 -13.78 3.71 -6.57
N GLU A 41 -14.48 3.21 -5.55
CA GLU A 41 -15.65 3.88 -4.98
C GLU A 41 -15.42 4.38 -3.54
N LEU A 42 -14.18 4.29 -3.02
CA LEU A 42 -13.92 4.61 -1.62
C LEU A 42 -14.02 6.11 -1.34
N GLY A 43 -14.79 6.45 -0.32
CA GLY A 43 -14.93 7.81 0.21
C GLY A 43 -13.84 8.16 1.24
N PRO A 44 -13.73 9.45 1.61
CA PRO A 44 -12.65 9.93 2.48
C PRO A 44 -12.68 9.32 3.89
N ILE A 45 -13.86 9.06 4.45
CA ILE A 45 -13.99 8.48 5.79
C ILE A 45 -13.46 7.05 5.81
N SER A 46 -13.86 6.23 4.84
CA SER A 46 -13.40 4.85 4.72
C SER A 46 -11.90 4.77 4.50
N ILE A 47 -11.34 5.63 3.64
CA ILE A 47 -9.90 5.72 3.40
C ILE A 47 -9.16 6.12 4.69
N GLY A 48 -9.64 7.13 5.41
CA GLY A 48 -8.95 7.64 6.59
C GLY A 48 -8.94 6.65 7.75
N LEU A 49 -10.10 6.06 8.07
CA LEU A 49 -10.18 5.02 9.10
C LEU A 49 -9.36 3.79 8.73
N ALA A 50 -9.41 3.35 7.46
CA ALA A 50 -8.65 2.18 7.03
C ALA A 50 -7.14 2.44 7.03
N ALA A 51 -6.69 3.61 6.56
CA ALA A 51 -5.28 3.99 6.58
C ALA A 51 -4.76 4.13 8.02
N ALA A 52 -5.56 4.70 8.93
CA ALA A 52 -5.20 4.77 10.34
C ALA A 52 -5.15 3.38 10.98
N SER A 53 -6.10 2.49 10.68
CA SER A 53 -6.08 1.11 11.17
C SER A 53 -4.81 0.38 10.74
N ALA A 54 -4.44 0.48 9.46
CA ALA A 54 -3.29 -0.22 8.89
C ALA A 54 -1.95 0.24 9.48
N TRP A 55 -1.85 1.47 9.97
CA TRP A 55 -0.63 2.03 10.58
C TRP A 55 -0.70 2.09 12.12
N THR A 56 -1.76 1.54 12.71
CA THR A 56 -1.90 1.45 14.17
C THR A 56 -2.05 -0.02 14.56
N THR A 57 -0.97 -0.58 15.08
CA THR A 57 -0.88 -1.99 15.46
C THR A 57 -0.90 -2.13 16.98
N ALA A 58 -1.04 -3.36 17.51
CA ALA A 58 -0.76 -3.59 18.92
C ALA A 58 0.66 -3.11 19.26
N SER A 59 1.63 -3.50 18.43
CA SER A 59 3.04 -3.12 18.53
C SER A 59 3.25 -1.61 18.54
N ALA A 60 2.48 -0.85 17.75
CA ALA A 60 2.55 0.61 17.70
C ALA A 60 2.12 1.26 19.03
N LEU A 61 1.10 0.71 19.72
CA LEU A 61 0.69 1.20 21.04
C LEU A 61 1.77 0.95 22.10
N LEU A 62 2.35 -0.26 22.07
CA LEU A 62 3.40 -0.69 22.99
C LEU A 62 4.65 0.17 22.77
N LEU A 63 5.13 0.24 21.52
CA LEU A 63 6.33 0.98 21.13
C LEU A 63 6.19 2.47 21.39
N ALA A 64 5.10 3.11 20.96
CA ALA A 64 4.91 4.55 21.18
C ALA A 64 4.88 4.90 22.68
N THR A 65 4.16 4.13 23.50
CA THR A 65 4.11 4.36 24.95
C THR A 65 5.48 4.10 25.59
N GLY A 66 6.14 2.99 25.24
CA GLY A 66 7.46 2.63 25.77
C GLY A 66 8.53 3.67 25.44
N LEU A 67 8.55 4.18 24.21
CA LEU A 67 9.45 5.24 23.78
C LEU A 67 9.23 6.55 24.55
N PHE A 68 7.97 6.94 24.81
CA PHE A 68 7.68 8.10 25.67
C PHE A 68 8.15 7.89 27.11
N LEU A 69 8.03 6.68 27.66
CA LEU A 69 8.50 6.36 29.01
C LEU A 69 10.03 6.41 29.13
N LEU A 70 10.75 5.96 28.11
CA LEU A 70 12.22 5.90 28.13
C LEU A 70 12.88 7.24 27.81
N TYR A 71 12.50 7.82 26.68
CA TYR A 71 13.21 8.93 26.04
C TYR A 71 12.42 10.25 26.08
N GLY A 72 11.19 10.23 26.60
CA GLY A 72 10.32 11.40 26.63
C GLY A 72 9.80 11.79 25.25
N ILE A 73 9.33 13.04 25.12
CA ILE A 73 8.71 13.53 23.90
C ILE A 73 9.70 13.62 22.72
N GLY A 74 11.01 13.67 22.96
CA GLY A 74 12.02 13.61 21.91
C GLY A 74 11.93 12.34 21.04
N SER A 75 11.35 11.26 21.57
CA SER A 75 11.11 10.02 20.81
C SER A 75 10.09 10.14 19.68
N ILE A 76 9.33 11.25 19.59
CA ILE A 76 8.39 11.45 18.48
C ILE A 76 9.07 11.32 17.11
N TRP A 77 10.36 11.68 17.00
CA TRP A 77 11.10 11.63 15.74
C TRP A 77 11.38 10.21 15.27
N ILE A 78 11.44 9.23 16.19
CA ILE A 78 11.67 7.82 15.87
C ILE A 78 10.41 7.20 15.28
N TRP A 79 9.25 7.42 15.90
CA TRP A 79 8.04 6.66 15.56
C TRP A 79 6.87 7.53 15.11
N VAL A 80 6.42 8.42 16.00
CA VAL A 80 5.16 9.17 15.86
C VAL A 80 5.16 10.08 14.65
N PHE A 81 6.21 10.89 14.50
CA PHE A 81 6.34 11.85 13.40
C PHE A 81 6.51 11.15 12.05
N PRO A 82 7.40 10.16 11.86
CA PRO A 82 7.51 9.46 10.57
C PRO A 82 6.19 8.83 10.08
N ASN A 83 5.42 8.22 10.99
CA ASN A 83 4.10 7.67 10.69
C ASN A 83 3.10 8.76 10.27
N ILE A 84 2.98 9.86 11.02
CA ILE A 84 2.02 10.92 10.65
C ILE A 84 2.46 11.63 9.37
N ALA A 85 3.74 11.95 9.25
CA ALA A 85 4.32 12.65 8.12
C ALA A 85 4.25 11.82 6.84
N GLY A 86 4.53 10.52 6.90
CA GLY A 86 4.44 9.62 5.76
C GLY A 86 3.06 9.67 5.11
N LEU A 87 2.01 9.50 5.90
CA LEU A 87 0.64 9.52 5.41
C LEU A 87 0.21 10.90 4.88
N ALA A 88 0.63 11.97 5.56
CA ALA A 88 0.39 13.34 5.12
C ALA A 88 1.12 13.69 3.80
N ILE A 89 2.35 13.19 3.61
CA ILE A 89 3.11 13.34 2.37
C ILE A 89 2.42 12.57 1.24
N ILE A 90 2.00 11.33 1.47
CA ILE A 90 1.23 10.56 0.47
C ILE A 90 -0.05 11.31 0.10
N ALA A 91 -0.75 11.92 1.07
CA ALA A 91 -1.91 12.76 0.82
C ALA A 91 -1.59 14.00 -0.03
N ALA A 92 -0.41 14.61 0.16
CA ALA A 92 0.03 15.75 -0.63
C ALA A 92 0.32 15.38 -2.10
N ILE A 93 0.86 14.19 -2.34
CA ILE A 93 1.21 13.70 -3.68
C ILE A 93 0.07 12.93 -4.37
N SER A 94 -1.02 12.59 -3.67
CA SER A 94 -2.09 11.70 -4.16
C SER A 94 -2.67 12.11 -5.51
N GLY A 95 -2.83 13.41 -5.77
CA GLY A 95 -3.38 13.93 -7.03
C GLY A 95 -2.48 13.68 -8.26
N ARG A 96 -1.18 13.42 -8.06
CA ARG A 96 -0.25 13.02 -9.13
C ARG A 96 -0.34 11.52 -9.47
N ILE A 97 -0.88 10.72 -8.56
CA ILE A 97 -0.85 9.26 -8.63
C ILE A 97 -2.22 8.70 -9.00
N LYS A 98 -3.29 9.31 -8.47
CA LYS A 98 -4.68 8.83 -8.57
C LYS A 98 -5.13 8.54 -10.00
N ASN A 99 -4.74 9.39 -10.94
CA ASN A 99 -5.18 9.35 -12.34
C ASN A 99 -4.31 8.42 -13.22
N ILE A 100 -3.30 7.77 -12.63
CA ILE A 100 -2.48 6.77 -13.32
C ILE A 100 -3.14 5.40 -13.12
N PRO A 101 -3.34 4.58 -14.16
CA PRO A 101 -4.04 3.30 -14.07
C PRO A 101 -3.12 2.18 -13.53
N ALA A 102 -2.52 2.40 -12.36
CA ALA A 102 -1.72 1.40 -11.66
C ALA A 102 -2.54 0.75 -10.52
N LEU A 103 -2.22 -0.50 -10.21
CA LEU A 103 -2.70 -1.23 -9.03
C LEU A 103 -1.65 -1.28 -7.92
N THR A 104 -0.38 -1.21 -8.30
CA THR A 104 0.77 -1.36 -7.40
C THR A 104 1.87 -0.34 -7.71
N GLN A 105 2.73 -0.02 -6.73
CA GLN A 105 3.89 0.84 -6.95
C GLN A 105 4.84 0.29 -8.04
N PRO A 106 5.15 -1.03 -8.11
CA PRO A 106 5.95 -1.56 -9.21
C PRO A 106 5.33 -1.34 -10.60
N GLU A 107 4.01 -1.47 -10.73
CA GLU A 107 3.31 -1.17 -11.98
C GLU A 107 3.39 0.32 -12.35
N LEU A 108 3.21 1.21 -11.37
CA LEU A 108 3.44 2.66 -11.54
C LEU A 108 4.85 2.95 -12.06
N MET A 109 5.86 2.29 -11.49
CA MET A 109 7.26 2.45 -11.88
C MET A 109 7.54 1.86 -13.27
N GLU A 110 6.88 0.78 -13.67
CA GLU A 110 6.95 0.29 -15.06
C GLU A 110 6.37 1.31 -16.04
N ILE A 111 5.21 1.91 -15.72
CA ILE A 111 4.60 2.95 -16.56
C ILE A 111 5.59 4.12 -16.71
N ARG A 112 6.22 4.57 -15.61
CA ARG A 112 7.15 5.71 -15.61
C ARG A 112 8.49 5.43 -16.28
N TYR A 113 9.07 4.25 -16.08
CA TYR A 113 10.46 3.97 -16.44
C TYR A 113 10.56 2.92 -17.54
N ASP A 114 10.37 1.65 -17.18
CA ASP A 114 10.60 0.50 -18.05
C ASP A 114 10.12 -0.79 -17.36
N PRO A 115 9.70 -1.82 -18.12
CA PRO A 115 9.43 -3.16 -17.58
C PRO A 115 10.52 -3.74 -16.69
N MET A 116 11.80 -3.42 -16.97
CA MET A 116 12.94 -3.91 -16.19
C MET A 116 12.87 -3.56 -14.69
N ILE A 117 12.20 -2.46 -14.34
CA ILE A 117 12.11 -1.97 -12.95
C ILE A 117 11.03 -2.71 -12.13
N ARG A 118 10.04 -3.32 -12.80
CA ARG A 118 8.85 -3.88 -12.13
C ARG A 118 9.18 -4.98 -11.14
N ALA A 119 9.89 -6.03 -11.58
CA ALA A 119 10.16 -7.18 -10.72
C ALA A 119 11.07 -6.85 -9.51
N PRO A 120 12.20 -6.11 -9.66
CA PRO A 120 13.05 -5.77 -8.51
C PRO A 120 12.32 -4.93 -7.45
N VAL A 121 11.50 -3.96 -7.87
CA VAL A 121 10.70 -3.16 -6.92
C VAL A 121 9.65 -4.02 -6.25
N ALA A 122 8.96 -4.90 -6.99
CA ALA A 122 7.97 -5.80 -6.42
C ALA A 122 8.57 -6.68 -5.31
N ILE A 123 9.78 -7.22 -5.53
CA ILE A 123 10.50 -8.01 -4.52
C ILE A 123 10.82 -7.15 -3.28
N ALA A 124 11.35 -5.94 -3.48
CA ALA A 124 11.67 -5.04 -2.37
C ALA A 124 10.44 -4.67 -1.54
N VAL A 125 9.33 -4.31 -2.21
CA VAL A 125 8.03 -4.04 -1.56
C VAL A 125 7.55 -5.27 -0.79
N THR A 126 7.59 -6.46 -1.39
CA THR A 126 7.17 -7.70 -0.72
C THR A 126 7.98 -7.98 0.54
N ILE A 127 9.32 -7.81 0.51
CA ILE A 127 10.18 -8.00 1.69
C ILE A 127 9.78 -7.01 2.79
N MET A 128 9.59 -5.74 2.44
CA MET A 128 9.13 -4.71 3.37
C MET A 128 7.78 -5.07 4.01
N MET A 129 6.80 -5.52 3.22
CA MET A 129 5.48 -5.92 3.73
C MET A 129 5.56 -7.14 4.68
N ILE A 130 6.42 -8.12 4.38
CA ILE A 130 6.64 -9.26 5.28
C ILE A 130 7.19 -8.77 6.62
N LEU A 131 8.21 -7.91 6.60
CA LEU A 131 8.83 -7.43 7.84
C LEU A 131 7.88 -6.55 8.67
N PHE A 132 7.03 -5.72 8.06
CA PHE A 132 5.98 -5.04 8.82
C PHE A 132 5.00 -6.04 9.45
N SER A 133 4.57 -7.06 8.71
CA SER A 133 3.72 -8.11 9.26
C SER A 133 4.39 -8.90 10.41
N VAL A 134 5.71 -9.11 10.36
CA VAL A 134 6.47 -9.70 11.49
C VAL A 134 6.27 -8.89 12.76
N THR A 135 6.28 -7.55 12.66
CA THR A 135 6.14 -6.67 13.82
C THR A 135 4.79 -6.83 14.51
N ASP A 136 3.73 -7.12 13.76
CA ASP A 136 2.39 -7.35 14.29
C ASP A 136 2.28 -8.66 15.05
N PHE A 137 2.93 -9.71 14.54
CA PHE A 137 3.04 -11.00 15.22
C PHE A 137 3.81 -10.87 16.53
N ILE A 138 4.87 -10.04 16.56
CA ILE A 138 5.64 -9.77 17.79
C ILE A 138 4.76 -9.06 18.83
N GLY A 139 4.03 -8.01 18.46
CA GLY A 139 3.14 -7.34 19.41
C GLY A 139 2.04 -8.27 19.93
N PHE A 140 1.44 -9.08 19.05
CA PHE A 140 0.36 -9.98 19.47
C PHE A 140 0.86 -11.15 20.34
N LYS A 141 2.05 -11.71 20.05
CA LYS A 141 2.65 -12.74 20.91
C LYS A 141 2.97 -12.19 22.29
N MET A 142 3.44 -10.94 22.39
CA MET A 142 3.65 -10.25 23.68
C MET A 142 2.35 -10.06 24.45
N VAL A 143 1.27 -9.64 23.78
CA VAL A 143 -0.07 -9.49 24.40
C VAL A 143 -0.54 -10.81 25.01
N LEU A 144 -0.55 -11.89 24.21
CA LEU A 144 -1.04 -13.20 24.66
C LEU A 144 -0.15 -13.85 25.73
N GLY A 145 1.18 -13.67 25.60
CA GLY A 145 2.13 -14.11 26.61
C GLY A 145 1.92 -13.39 27.95
N THR A 146 1.68 -12.08 27.92
CA THR A 146 1.50 -11.27 29.14
C THR A 146 0.16 -11.53 29.81
N PHE A 147 -0.93 -11.59 29.04
CA PHE A 147 -2.28 -11.69 29.62
C PHE A 147 -2.65 -13.10 30.05
N PHE A 148 -2.15 -14.12 29.36
CA PHE A 148 -2.58 -15.50 29.57
C PHE A 148 -1.42 -16.48 29.78
N GLY A 149 -0.16 -16.04 29.71
CA GLY A 149 0.99 -16.94 29.83
C GLY A 149 1.13 -17.91 28.64
N ILE A 150 0.61 -17.56 27.47
CA ILE A 150 0.64 -18.42 26.28
C ILE A 150 2.04 -18.44 25.68
N GLU A 151 2.54 -19.64 25.37
CA GLU A 151 3.82 -19.81 24.70
C GLU A 151 3.80 -19.14 23.31
N PRO A 152 4.90 -18.47 22.88
CA PRO A 152 4.95 -17.71 21.63
C PRO A 152 4.44 -18.47 20.40
N ILE A 153 4.73 -19.77 20.28
CA ILE A 153 4.31 -20.58 19.15
C ILE A 153 2.78 -20.68 19.03
N PHE A 154 2.06 -20.82 20.14
CA PHE A 154 0.60 -20.87 20.13
C PHE A 154 -0.01 -19.50 19.89
N ALA A 155 0.58 -18.42 20.42
CA ALA A 155 0.12 -17.07 20.19
C ALA A 155 0.21 -16.69 18.69
N ILE A 156 1.36 -17.00 18.07
CA ILE A 156 1.58 -16.81 16.64
C ILE A 156 0.64 -17.69 15.82
N ALA A 157 0.45 -18.97 16.20
CA ALA A 157 -0.45 -19.87 15.50
C ALA A 157 -1.92 -19.38 15.54
N ILE A 158 -2.40 -18.89 16.69
CA ILE A 158 -3.74 -18.30 16.82
C ILE A 158 -3.91 -17.15 15.82
N MET A 159 -2.93 -16.25 15.75
CA MET A 159 -2.98 -15.11 14.83
C MET A 159 -2.92 -15.55 13.36
N ALA A 160 -1.98 -16.41 13.00
CA ALA A 160 -1.79 -16.88 11.63
C ALA A 160 -3.03 -17.59 11.10
N VAL A 161 -3.63 -18.47 11.92
CA VAL A 161 -4.88 -19.17 11.57
C VAL A 161 -6.03 -18.16 11.45
N SER A 162 -6.15 -17.23 12.39
CA SER A 162 -7.23 -16.22 12.37
C SER A 162 -7.20 -15.38 11.11
N VAL A 163 -6.03 -14.83 10.75
CA VAL A 163 -5.84 -14.03 9.53
C VAL A 163 -6.09 -14.88 8.29
N ALA A 164 -5.50 -16.09 8.21
CA ALA A 164 -5.69 -16.97 7.06
C ALA A 164 -7.16 -17.32 6.80
N LEU A 165 -7.99 -17.43 7.84
CA LEU A 165 -9.41 -17.73 7.72
C LEU A 165 -10.19 -16.60 7.02
N TYR A 166 -10.03 -15.33 7.43
CA TYR A 166 -10.89 -14.25 6.94
C TYR A 166 -10.35 -13.51 5.72
N VAL A 167 -9.04 -13.35 5.59
CA VAL A 167 -8.44 -12.51 4.52
C VAL A 167 -8.67 -13.10 3.14
N GLY A 168 -8.63 -14.43 3.03
CA GLY A 168 -8.82 -15.13 1.77
C GLY A 168 -10.19 -14.92 1.11
N VAL A 169 -11.18 -14.37 1.80
CA VAL A 169 -12.56 -14.34 1.30
C VAL A 169 -12.95 -13.00 0.65
N GLY A 170 -12.54 -11.87 1.23
CA GLY A 170 -13.25 -10.60 1.05
C GLY A 170 -12.74 -9.62 -0.01
N GLY A 171 -11.50 -9.75 -0.48
CA GLY A 171 -10.85 -8.77 -1.39
C GLY A 171 -10.67 -7.38 -0.76
N PHE A 172 -10.10 -6.43 -1.52
CA PHE A 172 -9.67 -5.12 -0.97
C PHE A 172 -10.82 -4.32 -0.35
N ARG A 173 -12.03 -4.39 -0.92
CA ARG A 173 -13.21 -3.74 -0.35
C ARG A 173 -13.55 -4.26 1.04
N ALA A 174 -13.49 -5.58 1.26
CA ALA A 174 -13.77 -6.12 2.58
C ALA A 174 -12.72 -5.69 3.59
N VAL A 175 -11.43 -5.72 3.21
CA VAL A 175 -10.31 -5.26 4.05
C VAL A 175 -10.55 -3.83 4.55
N VAL A 176 -10.88 -2.90 3.65
CA VAL A 176 -11.17 -1.51 4.04
C VAL A 176 -12.33 -1.42 5.04
N TRP A 177 -13.37 -2.24 4.89
CA TRP A 177 -14.51 -2.23 5.83
C TRP A 177 -14.18 -2.89 7.17
N THR A 178 -13.38 -3.94 7.18
CA THR A 178 -12.91 -4.56 8.43
C THR A 178 -11.98 -3.61 9.18
N ASP A 179 -11.06 -2.94 8.47
CA ASP A 179 -10.15 -1.95 9.03
C ASP A 179 -10.91 -0.82 9.74
N MET A 180 -12.01 -0.33 9.16
CA MET A 180 -12.84 0.71 9.78
C MET A 180 -13.37 0.29 11.16
N ILE A 181 -13.78 -0.97 11.30
CA ILE A 181 -14.28 -1.52 12.57
C ILE A 181 -13.11 -1.72 13.54
N GLN A 182 -12.00 -2.27 13.04
CA GLN A 182 -10.80 -2.54 13.83
C GLN A 182 -10.18 -1.26 14.40
N TYR A 183 -10.15 -0.18 13.63
CA TYR A 183 -9.73 1.13 14.11
C TYR A 183 -10.57 1.62 15.31
N ILE A 184 -11.90 1.46 15.28
CA ILE A 184 -12.76 1.90 16.37
C ILE A 184 -12.47 1.11 17.65
N LEU A 185 -12.29 -0.22 17.52
CA LEU A 185 -11.93 -1.09 18.66
C LEU A 185 -10.58 -0.68 19.25
N LEU A 186 -9.60 -0.41 18.40
CA LEU A 186 -8.26 0.00 18.79
C LEU A 186 -8.22 1.40 19.42
N ALA A 187 -8.93 2.37 18.85
CA ALA A 187 -9.05 3.70 19.42
C ALA A 187 -9.74 3.66 20.80
N GLY A 188 -10.76 2.83 20.94
CA GLY A 188 -11.41 2.56 22.22
C GLY A 188 -10.46 1.94 23.25
N LEU A 189 -9.64 0.97 22.83
CA LEU A 189 -8.59 0.36 23.66
C LEU A 189 -7.58 1.41 24.12
N ALA A 190 -7.01 2.20 23.20
CA ALA A 190 -6.02 3.22 23.53
C ALA A 190 -6.58 4.29 24.49
N ALA A 191 -7.80 4.76 24.24
CA ALA A 191 -8.49 5.71 25.13
C ALA A 191 -8.75 5.11 26.52
N TYR A 192 -9.17 3.84 26.58
CA TYR A 192 -9.42 3.14 27.85
C TYR A 192 -8.14 3.01 28.69
N VAL A 193 -7.03 2.60 28.07
CA VAL A 193 -5.74 2.44 28.77
C VAL A 193 -5.21 3.79 29.26
N ALA A 194 -5.31 4.84 28.44
CA ALA A 194 -4.95 6.20 28.84
C ALA A 194 -5.78 6.68 30.05
N HIS A 195 -7.10 6.46 30.00
CA HIS A 195 -7.99 6.81 31.11
C HIS A 195 -7.63 6.04 32.39
N MET A 196 -7.38 4.74 32.28
CA MET A 196 -7.00 3.88 33.40
C MET A 196 -5.68 4.29 34.03
N ALA A 197 -4.63 4.54 33.22
CA ALA A 197 -3.33 4.98 33.71
C ALA A 197 -3.42 6.31 34.47
N LEU A 198 -4.17 7.28 33.94
CA LEU A 198 -4.38 8.56 34.62
C LEU A 198 -5.26 8.45 35.88
N GLY A 199 -6.26 7.57 35.85
CA GLY A 199 -7.12 7.30 37.02
C GLY A 199 -6.33 6.68 38.18
N LEU A 200 -5.43 5.76 37.88
CA LEU A 200 -4.56 5.14 38.88
C LEU A 200 -3.52 6.13 39.43
N SER A 201 -2.91 6.96 38.58
CA SER A 201 -2.07 8.08 39.02
C SER A 201 -2.84 9.02 39.97
N ALA A 202 -4.10 9.32 39.66
CA ALA A 202 -4.93 10.17 40.51
C ALA A 202 -5.28 9.52 41.85
N ASN A 203 -5.41 8.19 41.92
CA ASN A 203 -5.60 7.46 43.18
C ASN A 203 -4.36 7.54 44.09
N GLU A 204 -3.15 7.65 43.51
CA GLU A 204 -1.91 7.98 44.23
C GLU A 204 -1.80 9.47 44.62
N GLY A 205 -2.86 10.27 44.37
CA GLY A 205 -2.91 11.69 44.67
C GLY A 205 -2.19 12.59 43.66
N VAL A 206 -1.71 12.02 42.55
CA VAL A 206 -0.95 12.75 41.52
C VAL A 206 -1.85 13.05 40.32
N SER A 207 -2.23 14.32 40.16
CA SER A 207 -2.98 14.78 38.98
C SER A 207 -2.13 14.72 37.70
N LEU A 208 -2.76 14.74 36.52
CA LEU A 208 -2.07 14.79 35.23
C LEU A 208 -1.03 15.91 35.15
N ILE A 209 -1.36 17.10 35.67
CA ILE A 209 -0.46 18.27 35.65
C ILE A 209 0.74 18.01 36.58
N ALA A 210 0.50 17.43 37.75
CA ALA A 210 1.57 17.07 38.69
C ALA A 210 2.48 15.99 38.10
N ALA A 211 1.91 14.91 37.55
CA ALA A 211 2.64 13.82 36.89
C ALA A 211 3.52 14.35 35.74
N SER A 212 2.94 15.18 34.87
CA SER A 212 3.64 15.85 33.78
C SER A 212 4.82 16.71 34.26
N THR A 213 4.68 17.37 35.41
CA THR A 213 5.73 18.22 35.99
C THR A 213 6.86 17.38 36.62
N MET A 214 6.52 16.24 37.24
CA MET A 214 7.49 15.34 37.88
C MET A 214 8.46 14.70 36.89
N LEU A 215 8.08 14.58 35.62
CA LEU A 215 8.93 14.07 34.54
C LEU A 215 10.11 14.99 34.22
N GLY A 216 10.05 16.26 34.64
CA GLY A 216 11.10 17.25 34.41
C GLY A 216 11.07 17.88 33.02
N ALA A 217 11.78 19.00 32.86
CA ALA A 217 11.78 19.78 31.62
C ALA A 217 12.40 18.99 30.44
N ASP A 218 13.43 18.19 30.70
CA ASP A 218 14.15 17.42 29.67
C ASP A 218 13.23 16.37 29.01
N TRP A 219 12.26 15.83 29.74
CA TRP A 219 11.29 14.89 29.17
C TRP A 219 10.38 15.54 28.13
N TRP A 220 10.11 16.84 28.28
CA TRP A 220 9.32 17.66 27.35
C TRP A 220 10.16 18.31 26.24
N ASP A 221 11.48 18.11 26.24
CA ASP A 221 12.34 18.58 25.16
C ASP A 221 12.19 17.67 23.93
N ILE A 222 11.55 18.21 22.88
CA ILE A 222 11.39 17.53 21.59
C ILE A 222 12.73 17.32 20.87
N PHE A 223 13.81 17.96 21.31
CA PHE A 223 15.14 17.83 20.73
C PHE A 223 16.13 17.14 21.67
N SER A 224 15.65 16.45 22.71
CA SER A 224 16.50 15.70 23.65
C SER A 224 17.34 14.61 22.96
N MET A 225 16.87 14.10 21.83
CA MET A 225 17.50 13.04 21.03
C MET A 225 18.52 13.62 20.02
N GLY A 226 19.57 14.27 20.52
CA GLY A 226 20.67 14.78 19.68
C GLY A 226 20.39 16.12 18.99
N GLY A 227 19.47 16.92 19.55
CA GLY A 227 19.16 18.24 19.04
C GLY A 227 18.35 18.21 17.74
N ILE A 228 18.36 19.35 17.04
CA ILE A 228 17.77 19.48 15.70
C ILE A 228 18.44 18.50 14.71
N LEU A 229 19.74 18.25 14.84
CA LEU A 229 20.46 17.35 13.95
C LEU A 229 19.98 15.91 14.11
N GLY A 230 19.81 15.41 15.34
CA GLY A 230 19.27 14.08 15.58
C GLY A 230 17.85 13.92 15.04
N ALA A 231 16.98 14.92 15.27
CA ALA A 231 15.64 14.94 14.67
C ALA A 231 15.68 14.86 13.14
N LEU A 232 16.56 15.63 12.49
CA LEU A 232 16.74 15.58 11.04
C LEU A 232 17.26 14.23 10.55
N VAL A 233 18.15 13.58 11.30
CA VAL A 233 18.63 12.23 10.97
C VAL A 233 17.47 11.25 10.96
N PHE A 234 16.62 11.21 12.00
CA PHE A 234 15.46 10.33 12.04
C PHE A 234 14.45 10.63 10.93
N ILE A 235 14.20 11.91 10.63
CA ILE A 235 13.32 12.32 9.53
C ILE A 235 13.84 11.77 8.20
N VAL A 236 15.12 11.96 7.91
CA VAL A 236 15.73 11.51 6.65
C VAL A 236 15.82 9.99 6.58
N ALA A 237 16.05 9.32 7.72
CA ALA A 237 16.15 7.87 7.82
C ALA A 237 14.81 7.15 7.67
N LEU A 238 13.74 7.65 8.29
CA LEU A 238 12.52 6.87 8.50
C LEU A 238 11.33 7.35 7.66
N VAL A 239 11.13 8.67 7.51
CA VAL A 239 9.98 9.21 6.74
C VAL A 239 9.92 8.66 5.31
N PRO A 240 11.04 8.57 4.56
CA PRO A 240 10.99 8.05 3.20
C PRO A 240 10.45 6.61 3.11
N GLY A 241 10.72 5.77 4.12
CA GLY A 241 10.24 4.39 4.16
C GLY A 241 8.73 4.33 4.33
N TRP A 242 8.18 5.12 5.25
CA TRP A 242 6.72 5.26 5.41
C TRP A 242 6.04 5.82 4.15
N VAL A 243 6.68 6.76 3.44
CA VAL A 243 6.16 7.26 2.16
C VAL A 243 6.19 6.18 1.07
N ALA A 244 7.20 5.32 1.09
CA ALA A 244 7.40 4.23 0.13
C ALA A 244 6.56 2.96 0.45
N GLU A 245 5.85 2.94 1.58
CA GLU A 245 4.96 1.84 1.97
C GLU A 245 3.79 1.72 0.98
N GLN A 246 3.36 0.48 0.65
CA GLN A 246 2.53 0.16 -0.51
C GLN A 246 1.02 0.38 -0.26
N ASP A 247 0.52 0.18 0.96
CA ASP A 247 -0.91 0.17 1.25
C ASP A 247 -1.63 1.53 1.01
N PRO A 248 -1.16 2.68 1.54
CA PRO A 248 -1.81 3.96 1.30
C PRO A 248 -1.91 4.30 -0.18
N TRP A 249 -0.97 3.84 -1.00
CA TRP A 249 -1.00 4.04 -2.45
C TRP A 249 -2.15 3.25 -3.09
N GLN A 250 -2.41 2.01 -2.64
CA GLN A 250 -3.60 1.24 -3.06
C GLN A 250 -4.89 1.96 -2.68
N LYS A 251 -4.95 2.52 -1.48
CA LYS A 251 -6.08 3.34 -1.03
C LYS A 251 -6.26 4.60 -1.87
N VAL A 252 -5.18 5.24 -2.36
CA VAL A 252 -5.26 6.34 -3.34
C VAL A 252 -5.91 5.87 -4.63
N TRP A 253 -5.45 4.78 -5.25
CA TRP A 253 -6.03 4.29 -6.51
C TRP A 253 -7.48 3.82 -6.36
N ALA A 254 -7.84 3.30 -5.19
CA ALA A 254 -9.19 2.85 -4.83
C ALA A 254 -10.14 3.99 -4.43
N ALA A 255 -9.64 5.21 -4.23
CA ALA A 255 -10.48 6.36 -3.96
C ALA A 255 -11.40 6.65 -5.15
N ARG A 256 -12.57 7.23 -4.87
CA ARG A 256 -13.49 7.67 -5.93
C ARG A 256 -12.99 8.89 -6.70
N ASP A 257 -12.30 9.80 -6.03
CA ASP A 257 -11.82 11.06 -6.61
C ASP A 257 -10.57 11.58 -5.88
N ASP A 258 -9.85 12.52 -6.49
CA ASP A 258 -8.61 13.12 -5.96
C ASP A 258 -8.79 13.73 -4.56
N ARG A 259 -9.94 14.37 -4.32
CA ARG A 259 -10.26 15.04 -3.05
C ARG A 259 -10.56 14.02 -1.97
N SER A 260 -11.21 12.92 -2.30
CA SER A 260 -11.47 11.79 -1.40
C SER A 260 -10.17 11.08 -1.01
N ALA A 261 -9.25 10.87 -1.95
CA ALA A 261 -7.91 10.35 -1.65
C ALA A 261 -7.16 11.27 -0.66
N LYS A 262 -7.01 12.56 -1.00
CA LYS A 262 -6.27 13.51 -0.18
C LYS A 262 -6.88 13.71 1.21
N ARG A 263 -8.20 13.96 1.29
CA ARG A 263 -8.87 14.18 2.57
C ARG A 263 -8.92 12.92 3.42
N GLY A 264 -9.04 11.75 2.79
CA GLY A 264 -9.01 10.47 3.49
C GLY A 264 -7.67 10.21 4.15
N LEU A 265 -6.56 10.35 3.43
CA LEU A 265 -5.22 10.16 4.01
C LEU A 265 -4.89 11.21 5.09
N LEU A 266 -5.29 12.47 4.91
CA LEU A 266 -5.14 13.50 5.96
C LEU A 266 -5.99 13.20 7.21
N LEU A 267 -7.20 12.68 7.03
CA LEU A 267 -8.00 12.18 8.13
C LEU A 267 -7.26 11.03 8.84
N GLY A 268 -6.72 10.07 8.08
CA GLY A 268 -5.90 8.99 8.65
C GLY A 268 -4.72 9.51 9.48
N ALA A 269 -3.99 10.51 8.97
CA ALA A 269 -2.88 11.13 9.70
C ALA A 269 -3.35 11.81 11.00
N THR A 270 -4.54 12.42 10.99
CA THR A 270 -5.15 13.04 12.17
C THR A 270 -5.61 12.01 13.19
N LEU A 271 -6.11 10.87 12.72
CA LEU A 271 -6.49 9.73 13.56
C LEU A 271 -5.26 9.09 14.23
N LEU A 272 -4.11 9.02 13.53
CA LEU A 272 -2.84 8.62 14.15
C LEU A 272 -2.42 9.57 15.27
N VAL A 273 -2.53 10.89 15.07
CA VAL A 273 -2.27 11.89 16.13
C VAL A 273 -3.13 11.60 17.37
N LEU A 274 -4.41 11.28 17.17
CA LEU A 274 -5.32 10.94 18.27
C LEU A 274 -4.84 9.72 19.05
N ILE A 275 -4.47 8.63 18.37
CA ILE A 275 -3.97 7.42 19.02
C ILE A 275 -2.67 7.69 19.79
N TYR A 276 -1.71 8.36 19.17
CA TYR A 276 -0.43 8.65 19.82
C TYR A 276 -0.58 9.64 20.97
N SER A 277 -1.60 10.51 20.95
CA SER A 277 -1.97 11.33 22.10
C SER A 277 -2.47 10.48 23.27
N PHE A 278 -3.24 9.42 23.02
CA PHE A 278 -3.62 8.47 24.08
C PHE A 278 -2.40 7.71 24.62
N CYS A 279 -1.47 7.30 23.76
CA CYS A 279 -0.21 6.66 24.19
C CYS A 279 0.63 7.60 25.07
N LEU A 280 0.71 8.89 24.71
CA LEU A 280 1.38 9.92 25.50
C LEU A 280 0.74 10.07 26.89
N LEU A 281 -0.59 10.17 26.95
CA LEU A 281 -1.33 10.25 28.21
C LEU A 281 -1.17 9.00 29.07
N ALA A 282 -1.15 7.82 28.45
CA ALA A 282 -0.87 6.56 29.13
C ALA A 282 0.55 6.57 29.71
N ALA A 283 1.57 6.99 28.95
CA ALA A 283 2.96 7.11 29.41
C ALA A 283 3.09 8.04 30.62
N ILE A 284 2.42 9.20 30.62
CA ILE A 284 2.42 10.12 31.77
C ILE A 284 1.83 9.45 33.01
N GLY A 285 0.68 8.78 32.90
CA GLY A 285 0.08 8.07 34.03
C GLY A 285 0.94 6.92 34.54
N LEU A 286 1.52 6.13 33.62
CA LEU A 286 2.40 5.01 33.95
C LEU A 286 3.68 5.44 34.67
N SER A 287 4.21 6.62 34.35
CA SER A 287 5.44 7.14 34.97
C SER A 287 5.32 7.41 36.49
N VAL A 288 4.09 7.54 37.01
CA VAL A 288 3.83 7.69 38.44
C VAL A 288 3.72 6.33 39.13
N ILE A 289 3.15 5.35 38.43
CA ILE A 289 2.76 4.05 38.98
C ILE A 289 3.94 3.08 38.97
N TYR A 290 4.74 3.11 37.91
CA TYR A 290 5.83 2.17 37.69
C TYR A 290 7.20 2.87 37.73
N PRO A 291 8.25 2.16 38.18
CA PRO A 291 9.60 2.68 38.10
C PRO A 291 10.01 2.90 36.64
N ARG A 292 10.95 3.82 36.43
CA ARG A 292 11.49 4.11 35.09
C ARG A 292 12.09 2.82 34.50
N PRO A 293 11.66 2.39 33.30
CA PRO A 293 12.14 1.16 32.68
C PRO A 293 13.63 1.28 32.32
N GLY A 294 14.36 0.15 32.35
CA GLY A 294 15.78 0.11 32.05
C GLY A 294 16.11 -0.05 30.56
N ASN A 295 15.17 -0.57 29.77
CA ASN A 295 15.30 -0.81 28.33
C ASN A 295 13.94 -0.75 27.61
N GLU A 296 13.98 -0.79 26.27
CA GLU A 296 12.82 -0.69 25.36
C GLU A 296 11.77 -1.77 25.62
N MET A 297 12.19 -3.03 25.70
CA MET A 297 11.31 -4.15 25.98
C MET A 297 10.54 -3.98 27.30
N GLU A 298 11.25 -3.60 28.38
CA GLU A 298 10.61 -3.34 29.68
C GLU A 298 9.59 -2.21 29.59
N ALA A 299 9.90 -1.14 28.86
CA ALA A 299 9.03 0.01 28.70
C ALA A 299 7.75 -0.31 27.91
N GLU A 300 7.88 -1.05 26.80
CA GLU A 300 6.77 -1.54 25.99
C GLU A 300 5.80 -2.39 26.81
N MET A 301 6.35 -3.27 27.65
CA MET A 301 5.58 -4.21 28.46
C MET A 301 4.78 -3.53 29.58
N LEU A 302 5.15 -2.31 30.01
CA LEU A 302 4.37 -1.55 31.00
C LEU A 302 2.96 -1.22 30.51
N TYR A 303 2.78 -1.04 29.20
CA TYR A 303 1.46 -0.83 28.60
C TYR A 303 0.55 -2.06 28.75
N LEU A 304 1.11 -3.27 28.68
CA LEU A 304 0.36 -4.50 28.92
C LEU A 304 0.15 -4.75 30.40
N ARG A 305 1.18 -4.51 31.22
CA ARG A 305 1.17 -4.79 32.65
C ARG A 305 0.09 -4.01 33.41
N ILE A 306 -0.09 -2.73 33.08
CA ILE A 306 -1.16 -1.93 33.71
C ILE A 306 -2.55 -2.54 33.46
N ILE A 307 -2.76 -3.19 32.31
CA ILE A 307 -4.01 -3.86 31.98
C ILE A 307 -4.12 -5.15 32.80
N SER A 308 -3.14 -6.05 32.70
CA SER A 308 -3.20 -7.35 33.40
C SER A 308 -3.37 -7.22 34.91
N ASP A 309 -2.77 -6.19 35.50
CA ASP A 309 -2.76 -5.99 36.95
C ASP A 309 -4.08 -5.40 37.48
N ASN A 310 -4.87 -4.70 36.64
CA ASN A 310 -5.95 -3.84 37.10
C ASN A 310 -7.34 -4.14 36.51
N VAL A 311 -7.47 -5.04 35.52
CA VAL A 311 -8.79 -5.39 34.95
C VAL A 311 -9.25 -6.81 35.30
N PRO A 312 -10.57 -7.02 35.51
CA PRO A 312 -11.12 -8.35 35.70
C PRO A 312 -10.99 -9.20 34.43
N GLY A 313 -10.91 -10.53 34.59
CA GLY A 313 -10.62 -11.44 33.47
C GLY A 313 -11.56 -11.36 32.26
N TRP A 314 -12.84 -11.02 32.46
CA TRP A 314 -13.77 -10.84 31.33
C TRP A 314 -13.43 -9.61 30.49
N LEU A 315 -12.98 -8.51 31.13
CA LEU A 315 -12.58 -7.29 30.47
C LEU A 315 -11.21 -7.46 29.84
N LEU A 316 -10.29 -8.18 30.49
CA LEU A 316 -9.01 -8.57 29.92
C LEU A 316 -9.21 -9.32 28.58
N GLY A 317 -10.11 -10.31 28.56
CA GLY A 317 -10.46 -11.04 27.34
C GLY A 317 -11.04 -10.14 26.25
N LEU A 318 -11.87 -9.15 26.60
CA LEU A 318 -12.43 -8.19 25.65
C LEU A 318 -11.38 -7.21 25.11
N LEU A 319 -10.53 -6.64 25.97
CA LEU A 319 -9.45 -5.72 25.55
C LEU A 319 -8.43 -6.43 24.67
N THR A 320 -8.19 -7.72 24.90
CA THR A 320 -7.36 -8.55 24.01
C THR A 320 -7.91 -8.57 22.58
N ILE A 321 -9.23 -8.48 22.39
CA ILE A 321 -9.81 -8.37 21.03
C ILE A 321 -9.44 -7.04 20.36
N GLY A 322 -9.27 -5.95 21.12
CA GLY A 322 -8.75 -4.70 20.57
C GLY A 322 -7.32 -4.85 20.03
N PHE A 323 -6.45 -5.55 20.77
CA PHE A 323 -5.09 -5.86 20.31
C PHE A 323 -5.10 -6.84 19.13
N ALA A 324 -5.95 -7.88 19.19
CA ALA A 324 -6.13 -8.82 18.09
C ALA A 324 -6.59 -8.07 16.82
N ALA A 325 -7.56 -7.17 16.97
CA ALA A 325 -8.08 -6.37 15.88
C ALA A 325 -6.99 -5.53 15.21
N ALA A 326 -6.14 -4.87 16.00
CA ALA A 326 -5.05 -4.03 15.51
C ALA A 326 -3.94 -4.84 14.82
N SER A 327 -3.48 -5.94 15.42
CA SER A 327 -2.46 -6.79 14.79
C SER A 327 -2.98 -7.50 13.55
N MET A 328 -4.23 -7.98 13.57
CA MET A 328 -4.80 -8.71 12.43
C MET A 328 -5.10 -7.80 11.24
N SER A 329 -5.61 -6.57 11.44
CA SER A 329 -5.82 -5.62 10.32
C SER A 329 -4.53 -5.32 9.58
N CYS A 330 -3.46 -5.08 10.32
CA CYS A 330 -2.20 -4.69 9.71
C CYS A 330 -1.56 -5.87 8.98
N THR A 331 -1.56 -7.05 9.60
CA THR A 331 -1.08 -8.27 8.95
C THR A 331 -1.88 -8.63 7.71
N ASP A 332 -3.21 -8.45 7.72
CA ASP A 332 -4.01 -8.66 6.51
C ASP A 332 -3.67 -7.67 5.40
N THR A 333 -3.44 -6.42 5.77
CA THR A 333 -3.20 -5.33 4.83
C THR A 333 -1.84 -5.52 4.18
N PHE A 334 -0.80 -5.74 4.98
CA PHE A 334 0.54 -6.01 4.47
C PHE A 334 0.61 -7.30 3.65
N ALA A 335 -0.05 -8.38 4.09
CA ALA A 335 -0.11 -9.62 3.32
C ALA A 335 -0.86 -9.43 2.00
N THR A 336 -1.97 -8.70 1.99
CA THR A 336 -2.76 -8.43 0.77
C THR A 336 -1.99 -7.52 -0.19
N SER A 337 -1.36 -6.46 0.30
CA SER A 337 -0.57 -5.54 -0.50
C SER A 337 0.69 -6.21 -1.06
N GLY A 338 1.42 -6.98 -0.27
CA GLY A 338 2.59 -7.72 -0.77
C GLY A 338 2.21 -8.85 -1.73
N ALA A 339 1.10 -9.56 -1.49
CA ALA A 339 0.59 -10.60 -2.37
C ALA A 339 0.09 -10.01 -3.69
N SER A 340 -0.46 -8.79 -3.68
CA SER A 340 -0.80 -8.04 -4.89
C SER A 340 0.43 -7.75 -5.74
N CYS A 341 1.55 -7.34 -5.11
CA CYS A 341 2.80 -7.09 -5.82
C CYS A 341 3.36 -8.38 -6.42
N LEU A 342 3.40 -9.48 -5.65
CA LEU A 342 3.86 -10.77 -6.17
C LEU A 342 2.97 -11.30 -7.30
N SER A 343 1.66 -11.36 -7.08
CA SER A 343 0.72 -11.93 -8.06
C SER A 343 0.68 -11.09 -9.33
N ARG A 344 0.55 -9.76 -9.23
CA ARG A 344 0.39 -8.88 -10.40
C ARG A 344 1.72 -8.59 -11.09
N ASP A 345 2.75 -8.25 -10.33
CA ASP A 345 3.98 -7.68 -10.87
C ASP A 345 5.06 -8.71 -11.18
N LEU A 346 5.01 -9.87 -10.52
CA LEU A 346 5.93 -10.96 -10.78
C LEU A 346 5.24 -12.07 -11.58
N ILE A 347 4.20 -12.67 -11.00
CA ILE A 347 3.60 -13.88 -11.55
C ILE A 347 2.81 -13.56 -12.83
N GLN A 348 1.78 -12.72 -12.76
CA GLN A 348 0.97 -12.39 -13.94
C GLN A 348 1.82 -11.71 -15.01
N ARG A 349 2.70 -10.77 -14.63
CA ARG A 349 3.50 -10.04 -15.61
C ARG A 349 4.54 -10.90 -16.35
N HIS A 350 5.19 -11.85 -15.67
CA HIS A 350 6.36 -12.55 -16.22
C HIS A 350 6.20 -14.07 -16.31
N LEU A 351 5.50 -14.71 -15.37
CA LEU A 351 5.39 -16.17 -15.29
C LEU A 351 4.11 -16.71 -15.93
N TRP A 352 2.99 -16.01 -15.80
CA TRP A 352 1.68 -16.43 -16.30
C TRP A 352 0.82 -15.27 -16.84
N PRO A 353 1.18 -14.68 -18.01
CA PRO A 353 0.47 -13.52 -18.58
C PRO A 353 -0.96 -13.78 -19.02
N THR A 354 -1.32 -15.03 -19.27
CA THR A 354 -2.65 -15.42 -19.77
C THR A 354 -3.61 -15.83 -18.66
N ALA A 355 -3.23 -15.68 -17.39
CA ALA A 355 -4.06 -16.06 -16.25
C ALA A 355 -5.38 -15.25 -16.23
N THR A 356 -6.49 -15.96 -16.05
CA THR A 356 -7.82 -15.36 -15.92
C THR A 356 -7.99 -14.64 -14.59
N VAL A 357 -8.96 -13.74 -14.50
CA VAL A 357 -9.31 -13.06 -13.24
C VAL A 357 -9.50 -14.06 -12.10
N LYS A 358 -10.27 -15.13 -12.33
CA LYS A 358 -10.56 -16.14 -11.29
C LYS A 358 -9.30 -16.87 -10.81
N GLU A 359 -8.39 -17.22 -11.72
CA GLU A 359 -7.12 -17.86 -11.36
C GLU A 359 -6.23 -16.90 -10.55
N MET A 360 -6.18 -15.63 -10.96
CA MET A 360 -5.46 -14.58 -10.24
C MET A 360 -6.01 -14.35 -8.84
N LEU A 361 -7.33 -14.43 -8.65
CA LEU A 361 -7.96 -14.35 -7.33
C LEU A 361 -7.52 -15.50 -6.42
N ILE A 362 -7.51 -16.73 -6.94
CA ILE A 362 -7.09 -17.92 -6.18
C ILE A 362 -5.60 -17.83 -5.83
N LEU A 363 -4.77 -17.47 -6.81
CA LEU A 363 -3.34 -17.27 -6.62
C LEU A 363 -3.06 -16.23 -5.53
N ASN A 364 -3.75 -15.08 -5.57
CA ASN A 364 -3.56 -14.05 -4.56
C ASN A 364 -3.89 -14.56 -3.15
N ARG A 365 -4.97 -15.33 -2.99
CA ARG A 365 -5.34 -15.93 -1.70
C ARG A 365 -4.27 -16.88 -1.18
N ILE A 366 -3.68 -17.69 -2.06
CA ILE A 366 -2.57 -18.59 -1.70
C ILE A 366 -1.36 -17.79 -1.25
N LEU A 367 -0.99 -16.74 -1.98
CA LEU A 367 0.15 -15.88 -1.65
C LEU A 367 -0.02 -15.15 -0.32
N ILE A 368 -1.24 -14.67 0.00
CA ILE A 368 -1.54 -14.09 1.31
C ILE A 368 -1.22 -15.09 2.42
N VAL A 369 -1.70 -16.34 2.30
CA VAL A 369 -1.44 -17.38 3.31
C VAL A 369 0.06 -17.69 3.41
N ILE A 370 0.77 -17.74 2.29
CA ILE A 370 2.22 -17.92 2.27
C ILE A 370 2.94 -16.77 2.97
N MET A 371 2.54 -15.52 2.73
CA MET A 371 3.12 -14.35 3.38
C MET A 371 2.89 -14.38 4.89
N VAL A 372 1.66 -14.63 5.33
CA VAL A 372 1.31 -14.77 6.76
C VAL A 372 2.15 -15.86 7.41
N PHE A 373 2.34 -17.01 6.72
CA PHE A 373 3.17 -18.10 7.20
C PHE A 373 4.65 -17.72 7.31
N ILE A 374 5.22 -17.03 6.31
CA ILE A 374 6.61 -16.56 6.36
C ILE A 374 6.81 -15.55 7.49
N SER A 375 5.92 -14.57 7.62
CA SER A 375 5.97 -13.60 8.72
C SER A 375 5.88 -14.28 10.09
N ALA A 376 4.99 -15.26 10.25
CA ALA A 376 4.87 -16.05 11.46
C ALA A 376 6.18 -16.80 11.81
N LEU A 377 6.84 -17.41 10.82
CA LEU A 377 8.11 -18.11 11.03
C LEU A 377 9.25 -17.18 11.46
N ILE A 378 9.33 -15.99 10.84
CA ILE A 378 10.34 -15.00 11.20
C ILE A 378 10.06 -14.48 12.62
N ALA A 379 8.80 -14.19 12.96
CA ALA A 379 8.40 -13.69 14.28
C ALA A 379 8.68 -14.67 15.44
N LEU A 380 8.86 -15.97 15.17
CA LEU A 380 9.30 -16.93 16.19
C LEU A 380 10.74 -16.69 16.68
N ASN A 381 11.56 -16.05 15.85
CA ASN A 381 12.99 -15.87 16.11
C ASN A 381 13.38 -14.40 16.35
N VAL A 382 12.41 -13.48 16.23
CA VAL A 382 12.61 -12.04 16.41
C VAL A 382 11.73 -11.57 17.54
N ASP A 383 12.33 -10.87 18.51
CA ASP A 383 11.62 -10.37 19.69
C ASP A 383 11.48 -8.85 19.72
N SER A 384 12.37 -8.11 19.05
CA SER A 384 12.35 -6.65 19.03
C SER A 384 11.34 -6.12 18.00
N ILE A 385 10.35 -5.34 18.48
CA ILE A 385 9.41 -4.62 17.62
C ILE A 385 10.16 -3.54 16.83
N MET A 386 10.97 -2.75 17.54
CA MET A 386 11.68 -1.59 16.98
C MET A 386 12.61 -2.01 15.84
N ASP A 387 13.46 -3.02 16.06
CA ASP A 387 14.40 -3.49 15.03
C ASP A 387 13.68 -3.97 13.77
N ALA A 388 12.60 -4.75 13.93
CA ALA A 388 11.85 -5.29 12.81
C ALA A 388 11.21 -4.17 11.95
N VAL A 389 10.67 -3.12 12.59
CA VAL A 389 10.11 -1.98 11.85
C VAL A 389 11.19 -1.13 11.20
N ILE A 390 12.30 -0.85 11.89
CA ILE A 390 13.38 -0.05 11.32
C ILE A 390 13.94 -0.76 10.09
N ILE A 391 14.26 -2.07 10.19
CA ILE A 391 14.74 -2.86 9.04
C ILE A 391 13.74 -2.81 7.87
N ALA A 392 12.44 -2.96 8.13
CA ALA A 392 11.41 -2.83 7.09
C ALA A 392 11.45 -1.46 6.40
N THR A 393 11.52 -0.39 7.20
CA THR A 393 11.46 1.01 6.75
C THR A 393 12.70 1.37 5.91
N VAL A 394 13.90 1.04 6.39
CA VAL A 394 15.16 1.40 5.73
C VAL A 394 15.33 0.70 4.38
N ILE A 395 14.77 -0.51 4.20
CA ILE A 395 14.75 -1.19 2.90
C ILE A 395 13.96 -0.36 1.88
N GLY A 396 12.76 0.10 2.24
CA GLY A 396 11.95 0.96 1.35
C GLY A 396 12.63 2.30 1.06
N THR A 397 13.17 2.93 2.12
CA THR A 397 13.89 4.21 2.06
C THR A 397 15.06 4.19 1.07
N THR A 398 15.89 3.16 1.12
CA THR A 398 17.13 3.08 0.35
C THR A 398 16.95 2.45 -1.03
N SER A 399 15.94 1.60 -1.21
CA SER A 399 15.75 0.86 -2.46
C SER A 399 15.03 1.67 -3.53
N TYR A 400 13.83 2.17 -3.25
CA TYR A 400 12.95 2.66 -4.31
C TYR A 400 12.24 3.99 -4.02
N PHE A 401 12.48 4.62 -2.87
CA PHE A 401 11.96 5.97 -2.56
C PHE A 401 12.33 7.03 -3.61
N PHE A 402 13.62 7.20 -3.91
CA PHE A 402 14.05 8.18 -4.93
C PHE A 402 13.53 7.85 -6.33
N PRO A 403 13.58 6.60 -6.80
CA PRO A 403 12.89 6.20 -8.02
C PRO A 403 11.41 6.57 -8.07
N ILE A 404 10.64 6.36 -6.98
CA ILE A 404 9.22 6.72 -6.93
C ILE A 404 9.04 8.25 -7.01
N ILE A 405 9.61 8.99 -6.06
CA ILE A 405 9.41 10.46 -5.97
C ILE A 405 10.00 11.17 -7.19
N GLY A 406 11.21 10.79 -7.59
CA GLY A 406 11.84 11.30 -8.80
C GLY A 406 11.06 10.98 -10.07
N GLY A 407 10.36 9.85 -10.11
CA GLY A 407 9.49 9.49 -11.23
C GLY A 407 8.33 10.46 -11.40
N LEU A 408 7.72 10.87 -10.29
CA LEU A 408 6.57 11.77 -10.26
C LEU A 408 6.94 13.25 -10.51
N TYR A 409 8.14 13.67 -10.08
CA TYR A 409 8.51 15.10 -10.06
C TYR A 409 9.68 15.49 -10.97
N TRP A 410 10.50 14.54 -11.41
CA TRP A 410 11.71 14.83 -12.18
C TRP A 410 11.66 14.26 -13.59
N LYS A 411 11.49 15.14 -14.59
CA LYS A 411 11.44 14.80 -16.02
C LYS A 411 12.68 14.06 -16.51
N ARG A 412 13.84 14.39 -15.93
CA ARG A 412 15.13 13.82 -16.32
C ARG A 412 15.38 12.42 -15.76
N ALA A 413 14.58 11.97 -14.79
CA ALA A 413 14.72 10.64 -14.21
C ALA A 413 14.59 9.54 -15.26
N THR A 414 15.55 8.60 -15.26
CA THR A 414 15.68 7.54 -16.27
C THR A 414 15.55 6.15 -15.64
N LYS A 415 15.28 5.14 -16.48
CA LYS A 415 15.23 3.75 -16.05
C LYS A 415 16.56 3.24 -15.46
N TRP A 416 17.69 3.66 -16.04
CA TRP A 416 19.01 3.26 -15.57
C TRP A 416 19.36 3.91 -14.23
N GLY A 417 18.96 5.19 -14.04
CA GLY A 417 19.07 5.83 -12.74
C GLY A 417 18.23 5.14 -11.68
N ALA A 418 16.97 4.81 -12.00
CA ALA A 418 16.11 4.07 -11.10
C ALA A 418 16.68 2.69 -10.71
N MET A 419 17.20 1.93 -11.68
CA MET A 419 17.82 0.62 -11.42
C MET A 419 19.11 0.75 -10.59
N ALA A 420 19.97 1.70 -10.93
CA ALA A 420 21.21 1.93 -10.20
C ALA A 420 20.96 2.33 -8.74
N ALA A 421 19.94 3.16 -8.49
CA ALA A 421 19.51 3.54 -7.15
C ALA A 421 19.03 2.32 -6.32
N LEU A 422 18.24 1.45 -6.95
CA LEU A 422 17.73 0.24 -6.32
C LEU A 422 18.84 -0.75 -5.97
N VAL A 423 19.77 -0.99 -6.90
CA VAL A 423 20.88 -1.91 -6.68
C VAL A 423 21.90 -1.34 -5.70
N ALA A 424 22.31 -0.08 -5.88
CA ALA A 424 23.33 0.54 -5.03
C ALA A 424 22.80 0.84 -3.63
N GLY A 425 21.62 1.44 -3.50
CA GLY A 425 21.03 1.77 -2.21
C GLY A 425 20.49 0.56 -1.49
N GLY A 426 19.50 -0.12 -2.08
CA GLY A 426 18.86 -1.29 -1.51
C GLY A 426 19.82 -2.47 -1.30
N GLY A 427 20.71 -2.72 -2.27
CA GLY A 427 21.74 -3.74 -2.12
C GLY A 427 22.72 -3.44 -0.98
N THR A 428 23.16 -2.19 -0.84
CA THR A 428 24.00 -1.79 0.31
C THR A 428 23.26 -1.95 1.62
N GLN A 429 21.98 -1.56 1.69
CA GLN A 429 21.19 -1.69 2.91
C GLN A 429 21.04 -3.14 3.35
N ILE A 430 20.73 -4.05 2.41
CA ILE A 430 20.63 -5.49 2.69
C ILE A 430 21.98 -6.02 3.20
N LEU A 431 23.09 -5.61 2.59
CA LEU A 431 24.43 -6.03 3.02
C LEU A 431 24.76 -5.53 4.43
N LEU A 432 24.45 -4.27 4.74
CA LEU A 432 24.70 -3.68 6.06
C LEU A 432 23.88 -4.37 7.15
N VAL A 433 22.57 -4.54 6.94
CA VAL A 433 21.69 -5.28 7.86
C VAL A 433 22.18 -6.72 8.04
N SER A 434 22.56 -7.39 6.95
CA SER A 434 23.06 -8.77 7.04
C SER A 434 24.36 -8.84 7.83
N TYR A 435 25.29 -7.90 7.57
CA TYR A 435 26.56 -7.80 8.31
C TYR A 435 26.33 -7.58 9.80
N GLU A 436 25.43 -6.66 10.14
CA GLU A 436 25.06 -6.35 11.53
C GLU A 436 24.50 -7.58 12.26
N GLN A 437 23.51 -8.24 11.66
CA GLN A 437 22.75 -9.31 12.31
C GLN A 437 23.54 -10.63 12.40
N PHE A 438 24.28 -11.01 11.35
CA PHE A 438 24.92 -12.33 11.28
C PHE A 438 26.41 -12.34 11.65
N TRP A 439 27.15 -11.27 11.35
CA TRP A 439 28.60 -11.21 11.55
C TRP A 439 29.00 -10.37 12.76
N LEU A 440 28.58 -9.11 12.80
CA LEU A 440 28.97 -8.16 13.84
C LEU A 440 28.30 -8.47 15.18
N LYS A 441 27.00 -8.81 15.15
CA LYS A 441 26.15 -9.06 16.32
C LYS A 441 26.17 -7.92 17.34
N ALA A 442 26.38 -6.70 16.85
CA ALA A 442 26.33 -5.46 17.59
C ALA A 442 25.82 -4.37 16.64
N PRO A 443 25.16 -3.32 17.17
CA PRO A 443 24.72 -2.17 16.37
C PRO A 443 25.84 -1.57 15.53
N LEU A 444 25.55 -1.23 14.28
CA LEU A 444 26.55 -0.70 13.34
C LEU A 444 27.12 0.66 13.75
N ASP A 445 26.38 1.44 14.54
CA ASP A 445 26.83 2.71 15.09
C ASP A 445 28.01 2.56 16.07
N SER A 446 28.22 1.36 16.62
CA SER A 446 29.42 1.02 17.41
C SER A 446 30.72 1.11 16.61
N ILE A 447 30.66 0.94 15.28
CA ILE A 447 31.80 1.10 14.38
C ILE A 447 31.97 2.58 14.02
N SER A 448 30.87 3.24 13.66
CA SER A 448 30.89 4.64 13.27
C SER A 448 29.52 5.30 13.50
N PRO A 449 29.45 6.52 14.07
CA PRO A 449 28.20 7.26 14.23
C PRO A 449 27.44 7.54 12.92
N TYR A 450 28.09 7.38 11.76
CA TYR A 450 27.44 7.53 10.45
C TYR A 450 26.64 6.29 10.02
N LEU A 451 26.79 5.16 10.72
CA LEU A 451 26.09 3.91 10.44
C LEU A 451 24.89 3.65 11.37
N VAL A 452 24.36 4.71 11.96
CA VAL A 452 23.11 4.71 12.76
C VAL A 452 21.93 4.17 11.94
N GLU A 453 20.95 3.55 12.63
CA GLU A 453 19.75 2.95 12.03
C GLU A 453 20.09 1.96 10.90
N HIS A 454 20.93 0.97 11.20
CA HIS A 454 21.44 -0.03 10.24
C HIS A 454 22.16 0.58 9.02
N GLY A 455 22.79 1.74 9.18
CA GLY A 455 23.50 2.44 8.11
C GLY A 455 22.62 3.02 7.00
N VAL A 456 21.35 3.31 7.31
CA VAL A 456 20.38 3.88 6.37
C VAL A 456 20.89 5.13 5.64
N LEU A 457 21.63 6.01 6.32
CA LEU A 457 22.14 7.23 5.71
C LEU A 457 23.12 6.94 4.56
N VAL A 458 23.92 5.87 4.67
CA VAL A 458 24.83 5.43 3.61
C VAL A 458 24.04 4.87 2.44
N GLY A 459 23.12 3.93 2.71
CA GLY A 459 22.26 3.34 1.67
C GLY A 459 21.44 4.40 0.94
N LEU A 460 20.86 5.34 1.66
CA LEU A 460 20.05 6.43 1.11
C LEU A 460 20.90 7.39 0.27
N SER A 461 22.07 7.77 0.77
CA SER A 461 23.00 8.65 0.04
C SER A 461 23.45 8.00 -1.27
N LEU A 462 23.80 6.71 -1.24
CA LEU A 462 24.14 5.97 -2.45
C LEU A 462 22.96 5.89 -3.42
N SER A 463 21.75 5.60 -2.95
CA SER A 463 20.55 5.59 -3.79
C SER A 463 20.34 6.95 -4.47
N ALA A 464 20.42 8.06 -3.72
CA ALA A 464 20.31 9.41 -4.25
C ALA A 464 21.37 9.72 -5.31
N LEU A 465 22.64 9.45 -4.99
CA LEU A 465 23.78 9.74 -5.85
C LEU A 465 23.71 8.97 -7.16
N PHE A 466 23.41 7.66 -7.10
CA PHE A 466 23.29 6.84 -8.31
C PHE A 466 22.03 7.19 -9.09
N PHE A 467 20.91 7.47 -8.43
CA PHE A 467 19.68 7.90 -9.08
C PHE A 467 19.90 9.16 -9.91
N VAL A 468 20.49 10.19 -9.31
CA VAL A 468 20.76 11.48 -9.96
C VAL A 468 21.87 11.34 -11.00
N GLY A 469 23.02 10.79 -10.60
CA GLY A 469 24.21 10.69 -11.45
C GLY A 469 23.98 9.87 -12.71
N VAL A 470 23.40 8.66 -12.58
CA VAL A 470 23.13 7.80 -13.75
C VAL A 470 21.98 8.36 -14.58
N SER A 471 20.97 9.01 -13.97
CA SER A 471 19.94 9.69 -14.75
C SER A 471 20.52 10.81 -15.60
N LEU A 472 21.42 11.63 -15.07
CA LEU A 472 22.09 12.68 -15.84
C LEU A 472 23.01 12.13 -16.93
N ALA A 473 23.64 10.97 -16.70
CA ALA A 473 24.57 10.35 -17.63
C ALA A 473 23.90 9.54 -18.76
N THR A 474 22.63 9.15 -18.61
CA THR A 474 21.92 8.28 -19.57
C THR A 474 20.83 9.01 -20.34
N ARG A 475 20.38 8.46 -21.48
CA ARG A 475 19.38 9.09 -22.34
C ARG A 475 18.04 9.31 -21.60
N GLN A 476 17.45 10.49 -21.79
CA GLN A 476 16.13 10.80 -21.24
C GLN A 476 15.06 9.87 -21.83
N ALA A 477 14.02 9.57 -21.03
CA ALA A 477 12.85 8.83 -21.49
C ALA A 477 12.09 9.59 -22.59
N GLU A 478 11.41 8.85 -23.46
CA GLU A 478 10.58 9.41 -24.52
C GLU A 478 9.41 10.22 -23.95
N ASP A 479 9.05 11.30 -24.64
CA ASP A 479 8.01 12.23 -24.20
C ASP A 479 6.65 11.53 -24.00
N ILE A 480 6.32 10.52 -24.81
CA ILE A 480 5.07 9.74 -24.68
C ILE A 480 4.97 9.01 -23.34
N ARG A 481 6.09 8.56 -22.78
CA ARG A 481 6.15 7.90 -21.46
C ARG A 481 6.09 8.90 -20.32
N LEU A 482 6.55 10.12 -20.55
CA LEU A 482 6.52 11.22 -19.58
C LEU A 482 5.16 11.93 -19.53
N ALA A 483 4.41 11.92 -20.62
CA ALA A 483 3.13 12.62 -20.76
C ALA A 483 2.13 12.34 -19.61
N PRO A 484 1.92 11.08 -19.14
CA PRO A 484 0.99 10.82 -18.02
C PRO A 484 1.37 11.50 -16.69
N PHE A 485 2.63 11.91 -16.54
CA PHE A 485 3.16 12.48 -15.29
C PHE A 485 3.35 14.00 -15.35
N PHE A 486 3.50 14.55 -16.56
CA PHE A 486 3.84 15.95 -16.80
C PHE A 486 2.90 16.56 -17.84
N THR A 487 2.03 17.46 -17.39
CA THR A 487 0.99 18.09 -18.22
C THR A 487 1.57 18.87 -19.40
N ASP A 488 2.70 19.56 -19.22
CA ASP A 488 3.37 20.30 -20.31
C ASP A 488 3.95 19.37 -21.38
N ILE A 489 4.29 18.13 -21.03
CA ILE A 489 4.73 17.13 -22.00
C ILE A 489 3.50 16.54 -22.69
N ALA A 490 2.44 16.22 -21.94
CA ALA A 490 1.18 15.76 -22.51
C ALA A 490 0.61 16.76 -23.52
N GLU A 491 0.61 18.06 -23.20
CA GLU A 491 0.19 19.11 -24.12
C GLU A 491 1.01 19.08 -25.41
N ARG A 492 2.33 18.94 -25.34
CA ARG A 492 3.18 18.86 -26.55
C ARG A 492 2.99 17.58 -27.35
N VAL A 493 2.78 16.44 -26.69
CA VAL A 493 2.62 15.13 -27.34
C VAL A 493 1.24 14.98 -27.97
N PHE A 494 0.19 15.50 -27.32
CA PHE A 494 -1.21 15.32 -27.71
C PHE A 494 -1.82 16.57 -28.36
N GLN A 495 -1.02 17.57 -28.75
CA GLN A 495 -1.45 18.89 -29.27
C GLN A 495 -2.17 18.87 -30.64
N GLY A 496 -2.62 17.72 -31.13
CA GLY A 496 -3.45 17.64 -32.34
C GLY A 496 -4.91 17.92 -32.02
N ASP A 497 -5.61 18.62 -32.92
CA ASP A 497 -7.08 18.55 -32.97
C ASP A 497 -7.47 17.06 -33.06
N LEU A 498 -8.15 16.55 -32.04
CA LEU A 498 -8.66 15.19 -32.08
C LEU A 498 -9.58 15.05 -33.31
N PRO A 499 -9.54 13.90 -34.02
CA PRO A 499 -10.36 13.72 -35.22
C PRO A 499 -11.83 14.00 -34.90
N ARG A 500 -12.44 14.99 -35.59
CA ARG A 500 -13.85 15.27 -35.43
C ARG A 500 -14.64 14.14 -36.05
N VAL A 501 -15.36 13.38 -35.23
CA VAL A 501 -16.21 12.29 -35.68
C VAL A 501 -17.56 12.85 -36.14
N ASP A 502 -18.01 12.42 -37.33
CA ASP A 502 -19.36 12.73 -37.78
C ASP A 502 -20.37 11.85 -37.03
N ARG A 503 -20.98 12.42 -35.99
CA ARG A 503 -21.98 11.76 -35.15
C ARG A 503 -23.27 11.40 -35.90
N THR A 504 -23.47 11.90 -37.12
CA THR A 504 -24.63 11.57 -37.96
C THR A 504 -24.41 10.34 -38.83
N ASN A 505 -23.17 9.84 -38.93
CA ASN A 505 -22.85 8.65 -39.69
C ASN A 505 -23.56 7.40 -39.10
N PRO A 506 -24.27 6.58 -39.91
CA PRO A 506 -24.89 5.33 -39.45
C PRO A 506 -23.92 4.38 -38.74
N ASP A 507 -22.66 4.31 -39.18
CA ASP A 507 -21.64 3.45 -38.56
C ASP A 507 -21.26 3.96 -37.16
N TYR A 508 -21.20 5.29 -36.97
CA TYR A 508 -21.00 5.89 -35.65
C TYR A 508 -22.13 5.50 -34.71
N LEU A 509 -23.39 5.68 -35.15
CA LEU A 509 -24.56 5.39 -34.32
C LEU A 509 -24.61 3.91 -33.90
N LYS A 510 -24.24 3.00 -34.81
CA LYS A 510 -24.18 1.56 -34.55
C LYS A 510 -23.09 1.18 -33.56
N ILE A 511 -21.91 1.78 -33.63
CA ILE A 511 -20.83 1.49 -32.68
C ILE A 511 -21.13 2.16 -31.33
N ALA A 512 -21.65 3.39 -31.34
CA ALA A 512 -21.96 4.15 -30.14
C ALA A 512 -23.09 3.50 -29.31
N SER A 513 -24.05 2.81 -29.94
CA SER A 513 -25.11 2.08 -29.23
C SER A 513 -24.59 0.89 -28.43
N ASP A 514 -23.43 0.35 -28.80
CA ASP A 514 -22.83 -0.83 -28.17
C ASP A 514 -21.86 -0.46 -27.03
N ILE A 515 -21.68 0.83 -26.77
CA ILE A 515 -20.87 1.32 -25.66
C ILE A 515 -21.67 1.12 -24.36
N GLU A 516 -21.24 0.16 -23.54
CA GLU A 516 -21.76 -0.04 -22.20
C GLU A 516 -21.29 1.12 -21.29
N GLU A 517 -22.24 1.75 -20.60
CA GLU A 517 -21.97 2.85 -19.69
C GLU A 517 -22.34 2.50 -18.25
N LYS A 518 -21.43 2.79 -17.32
CA LYS A 518 -21.69 2.72 -15.88
C LYS A 518 -21.11 3.92 -15.14
N LEU A 519 -21.95 4.65 -14.43
CA LEU A 519 -21.54 5.72 -13.51
C LEU A 519 -20.78 5.16 -12.29
N ALA A 520 -19.63 5.74 -11.97
CA ALA A 520 -18.87 5.47 -10.75
C ALA A 520 -18.24 6.76 -10.19
N GLY A 521 -18.88 7.36 -9.20
CA GLY A 521 -18.38 8.60 -8.59
C GLY A 521 -18.47 9.79 -9.54
N ASP A 522 -17.32 10.43 -9.81
CA ASP A 522 -17.18 11.56 -10.74
C ASP A 522 -16.76 11.13 -12.17
N ARG A 523 -16.62 9.82 -12.39
CA ARG A 523 -16.23 9.21 -13.67
C ARG A 523 -17.33 8.33 -14.24
N ILE A 524 -17.23 8.14 -15.56
CA ILE A 524 -18.08 7.24 -16.33
C ILE A 524 -17.19 6.08 -16.80
N HIS A 525 -17.56 4.84 -16.52
CA HIS A 525 -16.91 3.68 -17.15
C HIS A 525 -17.58 3.42 -18.48
N LEU A 526 -16.83 3.60 -19.56
CA LEU A 526 -17.23 3.27 -20.91
C LEU A 526 -16.54 1.97 -21.34
N ARG A 527 -17.30 1.01 -21.85
CA ARG A 527 -16.76 -0.26 -22.34
C ARG A 527 -17.32 -0.57 -23.73
N LEU A 528 -16.43 -0.97 -24.63
CA LEU A 528 -16.79 -1.45 -25.96
C LEU A 528 -16.11 -2.81 -26.18
N THR A 529 -16.89 -3.79 -26.64
CA THR A 529 -16.37 -5.12 -26.99
C THR A 529 -16.37 -5.27 -28.50
N ILE A 530 -15.19 -5.55 -29.05
CA ILE A 530 -14.99 -5.81 -30.48
C ILE A 530 -14.89 -7.31 -30.66
N GLU A 531 -15.79 -7.89 -31.44
CA GLU A 531 -15.66 -9.27 -31.90
C GLU A 531 -14.95 -9.27 -33.25
N TYR A 532 -14.13 -10.30 -33.51
CA TYR A 532 -13.47 -10.43 -34.82
C TYR A 532 -13.63 -11.83 -35.40
N SER A 533 -13.82 -11.89 -36.71
CA SER A 533 -14.00 -13.12 -37.49
C SER A 533 -13.24 -13.04 -38.81
N ARG A 534 -13.05 -14.16 -39.53
CA ARG A 534 -12.39 -14.12 -40.85
C ARG A 534 -13.33 -13.48 -41.88
N ALA A 535 -12.78 -12.61 -42.72
CA ALA A 535 -13.53 -11.99 -43.83
C ALA A 535 -13.92 -13.00 -44.93
N HIS A 536 -13.25 -14.15 -45.02
CA HIS A 536 -13.56 -15.24 -45.95
C HIS A 536 -13.65 -16.58 -45.21
N GLU A 537 -14.82 -17.21 -45.26
CA GLU A 537 -15.06 -18.57 -44.75
C GLU A 537 -14.25 -19.59 -45.55
N GLU A 538 -13.20 -20.13 -44.94
CA GLU A 538 -12.81 -21.55 -45.09
C GLU A 538 -11.83 -21.91 -43.97
N ALA A 539 -12.00 -23.13 -43.46
CA ALA A 539 -11.57 -23.60 -42.14
C ALA A 539 -10.06 -23.45 -41.86
N GLY A 540 -9.73 -22.87 -40.70
CA GLY A 540 -8.39 -22.86 -40.13
C GLY A 540 -8.32 -22.01 -38.86
N HIS A 541 -8.03 -22.66 -37.73
CA HIS A 541 -7.93 -22.04 -36.40
C HIS A 541 -6.68 -21.15 -36.29
N GLN A 542 -6.71 -19.92 -36.80
CA GLN A 542 -5.69 -18.93 -36.45
C GLN A 542 -6.25 -17.94 -35.43
N LEU A 543 -5.82 -18.12 -34.18
CA LEU A 543 -5.97 -17.14 -33.11
C LEU A 543 -5.22 -15.86 -33.50
N LEU A 544 -5.79 -14.69 -33.22
CA LEU A 544 -5.11 -13.41 -33.40
C LEU A 544 -3.78 -13.45 -32.65
N MET A 545 -2.67 -13.35 -33.38
CA MET A 545 -1.36 -13.22 -32.75
C MET A 545 -1.25 -11.81 -32.18
N TRP A 546 -1.50 -11.69 -30.87
CA TRP A 546 -1.66 -10.40 -30.20
C TRP A 546 -0.46 -9.47 -30.36
N LYS A 547 0.75 -9.98 -30.16
CA LYS A 547 1.97 -9.15 -30.21
C LYS A 547 2.21 -8.55 -31.62
N PRO A 548 2.18 -9.32 -32.72
CA PRO A 548 2.23 -8.76 -34.07
C PRO A 548 1.12 -7.75 -34.37
N PHE A 549 -0.10 -8.00 -33.89
CA PHE A 549 -1.22 -7.06 -34.06
C PHE A 549 -0.93 -5.70 -33.39
N ILE A 550 -0.41 -5.73 -32.16
CA ILE A 550 -0.03 -4.51 -31.42
C ILE A 550 1.11 -3.78 -32.11
N GLU A 551 2.17 -4.48 -32.54
CA GLU A 551 3.30 -3.87 -33.25
C GLU A 551 2.81 -3.13 -34.50
N LYS A 552 1.94 -3.76 -35.28
CA LYS A 552 1.36 -3.17 -36.49
C LYS A 552 0.42 -1.99 -36.19
N LEU A 553 -0.36 -2.08 -35.11
CA LEU A 553 -1.21 -0.98 -34.65
C LEU A 553 -0.38 0.24 -34.26
N GLN A 554 0.76 0.04 -33.58
CA GLN A 554 1.66 1.12 -33.17
C GLN A 554 2.41 1.74 -34.36
N GLU A 555 2.81 0.92 -35.34
CA GLU A 555 3.42 1.39 -36.58
C GLU A 555 2.48 2.31 -37.37
N ARG A 556 1.20 1.95 -37.46
CA ARG A 556 0.20 2.70 -38.23
C ARG A 556 -0.39 3.88 -37.47
N HIS A 557 -0.57 3.72 -36.16
CA HIS A 557 -1.17 4.72 -35.27
C HIS A 557 -0.26 4.96 -34.04
N PRO A 558 0.73 5.88 -34.14
CA PRO A 558 1.73 6.11 -33.08
C PRO A 558 1.17 6.59 -31.73
N VAL A 559 -0.12 6.96 -31.68
CA VAL A 559 -0.85 7.30 -30.44
C VAL A 559 -1.10 6.09 -29.54
N TRP A 560 -0.95 4.86 -30.06
CA TRP A 560 -1.05 3.64 -29.29
C TRP A 560 0.25 3.32 -28.56
N PHE A 561 0.17 3.20 -27.24
CA PHE A 561 1.31 3.01 -26.36
C PHE A 561 1.11 1.82 -25.44
N THR A 562 2.14 1.01 -25.25
CA THR A 562 2.11 -0.19 -24.39
C THR A 562 3.00 0.05 -23.16
N PRO A 563 2.48 0.67 -22.10
CA PRO A 563 3.26 1.07 -20.94
C PRO A 563 3.80 -0.14 -20.15
N THR A 564 3.04 -1.24 -20.11
CA THR A 564 3.27 -2.41 -19.26
C THR A 564 3.43 -3.71 -20.06
N GLY A 565 4.02 -3.61 -21.25
CA GLY A 565 4.19 -4.72 -22.20
C GLY A 565 3.03 -4.85 -23.19
N SER A 566 3.13 -5.82 -24.10
CA SER A 566 2.22 -5.92 -25.26
C SER A 566 0.80 -6.37 -24.92
N HIS A 567 0.50 -6.85 -23.70
CA HIS A 567 -0.82 -7.38 -23.34
C HIS A 567 -1.91 -6.30 -23.20
N VAL A 568 -1.50 -5.06 -22.93
CA VAL A 568 -2.38 -3.91 -22.78
C VAL A 568 -1.80 -2.76 -23.58
N ALA A 569 -2.61 -2.16 -24.45
CA ALA A 569 -2.26 -0.95 -25.17
C ALA A 569 -3.21 0.17 -24.78
N TYR A 570 -2.69 1.40 -24.73
CA TYR A 570 -3.46 2.60 -24.44
C TYR A 570 -3.40 3.51 -25.65
N ARG A 571 -4.54 3.98 -26.13
CA ARG A 571 -4.60 5.10 -27.06
C ARG A 571 -4.49 6.38 -26.25
N LEU A 572 -3.32 6.99 -26.23
CA LEU A 572 -3.06 8.17 -25.41
C LEU A 572 -3.52 9.42 -26.17
N SER A 573 -4.60 10.05 -25.69
CA SER A 573 -5.16 11.29 -26.24
C SER A 573 -5.18 12.45 -25.25
N GLN A 574 -4.83 12.20 -23.98
CA GLN A 574 -4.75 13.22 -22.93
C GLN A 574 -3.84 12.81 -21.78
N ALA A 575 -3.53 13.76 -20.89
CA ALA A 575 -2.69 13.53 -19.71
C ALA A 575 -3.34 12.54 -18.71
N ASP A 576 -4.66 12.58 -18.57
CA ASP A 576 -5.40 11.64 -17.74
C ASP A 576 -5.44 10.26 -18.41
N MET A 577 -4.53 9.38 -17.99
CA MET A 577 -4.36 8.07 -18.57
C MET A 577 -5.50 7.09 -18.21
N GLN A 578 -6.28 7.35 -17.16
CA GLN A 578 -7.50 6.57 -16.86
C GLN A 578 -8.63 6.89 -17.84
N ALA A 579 -8.68 8.14 -18.30
CA ALA A 579 -9.66 8.55 -19.29
C ALA A 579 -9.29 8.07 -20.71
N CYS A 580 -8.00 7.86 -21.00
CA CYS A 580 -7.52 7.28 -22.27
C CYS A 580 -8.08 5.87 -22.51
N ILE A 581 -8.16 5.47 -23.79
CA ILE A 581 -8.73 4.17 -24.17
C ILE A 581 -7.72 3.08 -23.89
N LYS A 582 -8.10 2.16 -23.01
CA LYS A 582 -7.37 0.94 -22.71
C LYS A 582 -7.89 -0.21 -23.56
N MET A 583 -7.03 -0.80 -24.37
CA MET A 583 -7.27 -2.02 -25.11
C MET A 583 -6.62 -3.22 -24.43
N VAL A 584 -7.40 -4.30 -24.28
CA VAL A 584 -6.94 -5.57 -23.72
C VAL A 584 -7.43 -6.72 -24.58
N HIS A 585 -6.61 -7.76 -24.72
CA HIS A 585 -7.03 -9.01 -25.32
C HIS A 585 -8.09 -9.68 -24.44
N GLY A 586 -9.29 -9.90 -24.98
CA GLY A 586 -10.39 -10.57 -24.28
C GLY A 586 -10.25 -12.09 -24.36
N THR A 587 -11.37 -12.78 -24.57
CA THR A 587 -11.40 -14.20 -24.97
C THR A 587 -10.88 -14.39 -26.40
N SER A 588 -10.76 -15.64 -26.86
CA SER A 588 -10.11 -16.03 -28.14
C SER A 588 -10.59 -15.34 -29.43
N ARG A 589 -11.67 -14.53 -29.39
CA ARG A 589 -12.19 -13.73 -30.52
C ARG A 589 -12.67 -12.33 -30.13
N GLN A 590 -12.25 -11.83 -28.97
CA GLN A 590 -12.72 -10.54 -28.47
C GLN A 590 -11.56 -9.61 -28.13
N ILE A 591 -11.74 -8.33 -28.43
CA ILE A 591 -10.90 -7.23 -27.96
C ILE A 591 -11.78 -6.35 -27.09
N TRP A 592 -11.32 -6.02 -25.88
CA TRP A 592 -12.07 -5.16 -24.97
C TRP A 592 -11.42 -3.79 -24.90
N LEU A 593 -12.22 -2.76 -25.17
CA LEU A 593 -11.87 -1.37 -24.96
C LEU A 593 -12.56 -0.85 -23.72
N ASN A 594 -11.81 -0.18 -22.85
CA ASN A 594 -12.33 0.44 -21.63
C ASN A 594 -11.76 1.85 -21.48
N SER A 595 -12.57 2.76 -20.97
CA SER A 595 -12.22 4.17 -20.73
C SER A 595 -12.91 4.63 -19.46
N GLU A 596 -12.24 5.41 -18.63
CA GLU A 596 -12.83 5.96 -17.40
C GLU A 596 -12.77 7.49 -17.38
N PRO A 597 -13.37 8.21 -18.35
CA PRO A 597 -13.35 9.68 -18.38
C PRO A 597 -14.09 10.30 -17.20
N ARG A 598 -13.79 11.57 -16.92
CA ARG A 598 -14.63 12.40 -16.05
C ARG A 598 -16.00 12.59 -16.68
N LEU A 599 -17.02 12.82 -15.85
CA LEU A 599 -18.41 12.98 -16.31
C LEU A 599 -18.55 14.04 -17.44
N GLU A 600 -17.81 15.14 -17.33
CA GLU A 600 -17.80 16.25 -18.30
C GLU A 600 -17.17 15.86 -19.65
N GLU A 601 -16.32 14.83 -19.67
CA GLU A 601 -15.59 14.36 -20.86
C GLU A 601 -16.29 13.17 -21.56
N GLY A 602 -17.44 12.71 -21.04
CA GLY A 602 -18.11 11.49 -21.49
C GLY A 602 -18.39 11.45 -23.01
N ASP A 603 -18.96 12.52 -23.55
CA ASP A 603 -19.27 12.59 -24.98
C ASP A 603 -18.03 12.61 -25.86
N ARG A 604 -16.99 13.36 -25.45
CA ARG A 604 -15.70 13.36 -26.14
C ARG A 604 -15.10 11.96 -26.14
N GLN A 605 -15.23 11.23 -25.03
CA GLN A 605 -14.63 9.91 -24.91
C GLN A 605 -15.39 8.82 -25.68
N ARG A 606 -16.70 9.00 -25.91
CA ARG A 606 -17.45 8.17 -26.86
C ARG A 606 -16.93 8.34 -28.28
N ASP A 607 -16.69 9.58 -28.71
CA ASP A 607 -16.08 9.84 -30.03
C ASP A 607 -14.71 9.14 -30.16
N GLU A 608 -13.88 9.25 -29.12
CA GLU A 608 -12.59 8.57 -29.04
C GLU A 608 -12.72 7.04 -29.14
N LEU A 609 -13.70 6.43 -28.47
CA LEU A 609 -13.92 4.97 -28.51
C LEU A 609 -14.28 4.49 -29.91
N VAL A 610 -15.07 5.28 -30.65
CA VAL A 610 -15.39 4.98 -32.04
C VAL A 610 -14.14 5.10 -32.92
N ILE A 611 -13.31 6.13 -32.72
CA ILE A 611 -12.04 6.26 -33.45
C ILE A 611 -11.14 5.05 -33.18
N ALA A 612 -10.98 4.64 -31.92
CA ALA A 612 -10.18 3.47 -31.56
C ALA A 612 -10.73 2.18 -32.20
N TYR A 613 -12.06 2.02 -32.26
CA TYR A 613 -12.69 0.91 -32.97
C TYR A 613 -12.31 0.89 -34.45
N LEU A 614 -12.32 2.04 -35.12
CA LEU A 614 -11.98 2.16 -36.53
C LEU A 614 -10.48 1.87 -36.78
N GLU A 615 -9.59 2.44 -35.98
CA GLU A 615 -8.14 2.19 -36.05
C GLU A 615 -7.82 0.69 -35.87
N ILE A 616 -8.47 0.02 -34.91
CA ILE A 616 -8.34 -1.42 -34.69
C ILE A 616 -8.90 -2.21 -35.89
N GLY A 617 -10.06 -1.80 -36.41
CA GLY A 617 -10.70 -2.41 -37.56
C GLY A 617 -9.82 -2.39 -38.81
N GLU A 618 -9.14 -1.28 -39.09
CA GLU A 618 -8.18 -1.17 -40.20
C GLU A 618 -7.07 -2.20 -40.10
N VAL A 619 -6.43 -2.31 -38.93
CA VAL A 619 -5.31 -3.25 -38.73
C VAL A 619 -5.79 -4.71 -38.76
N LEU A 620 -6.98 -5.00 -38.23
CA LEU A 620 -7.58 -6.34 -38.31
C LEU A 620 -7.85 -6.74 -39.77
N LEU A 621 -8.36 -5.82 -40.60
CA LEU A 621 -8.62 -6.07 -42.02
C LEU A 621 -7.34 -6.43 -42.78
N GLU A 622 -6.24 -5.74 -42.50
CA GLU A 622 -4.94 -6.07 -43.09
C GLU A 622 -4.38 -7.43 -42.65
N LEU A 623 -4.85 -7.95 -41.51
CA LEU A 623 -4.54 -9.30 -41.02
C LEU A 623 -5.57 -10.35 -41.51
N GLY A 624 -6.50 -9.97 -42.38
CA GLY A 624 -7.54 -10.85 -42.93
C GLY A 624 -8.72 -11.10 -41.99
N LEU A 625 -8.89 -10.25 -40.97
CA LEU A 625 -9.95 -10.34 -39.97
C LEU A 625 -10.91 -9.15 -40.12
N GLN A 626 -12.19 -9.37 -39.81
CA GLN A 626 -13.22 -8.36 -39.84
C GLN A 626 -13.75 -8.12 -38.42
N ALA A 627 -13.74 -6.87 -38.00
CA ALA A 627 -14.33 -6.43 -36.73
C ALA A 627 -15.86 -6.31 -36.87
N SER A 628 -16.58 -6.81 -35.88
CA SER A 628 -18.02 -6.63 -35.72
C SER A 628 -18.36 -6.10 -34.33
N PRO A 629 -19.32 -5.17 -34.20
CA PRO A 629 -19.92 -4.81 -32.93
C PRO A 629 -20.64 -6.03 -32.32
N ARG A 630 -20.81 -6.07 -31.00
CA ARG A 630 -21.38 -7.21 -30.29
C ARG A 630 -22.88 -7.29 -30.58
N THR A 631 -23.33 -8.36 -31.26
CA THR A 631 -24.76 -8.63 -31.47
C THR A 631 -25.51 -8.99 -30.21
#